data_AF-A0A3M1P8Y7-F1
#
_entry.id   AF-A0A3M1P8Y7-F1
#
_cell.length_a   1.000
_cell.length_b   1.000
_cell.length_c   1.000
_cell.angle_alpha   90.00
_cell.angle_beta   90.00
_cell.angle_gamma   90.00
#
_symmetry.space_group_name_H-M   'P 1'
#
loop_
_entity.id
_entity.type
_entity.pdbx_description
1 polymer ?
#
loop_
_entity_poly.entity_id
_entity_poly.type
_entity_poly.pdbx_seq_one_letter_code
_entity_poly.pdbx_strand_id
1 'polypeptide(L)'
;DDTLARGHRCLYAEMGRCGAPCEGGAAAEGYATEVERVRDFLTGRDRSVLAYLWDEMQDAAAALDFERAASLRDTHDLLARLLDRQQAIAAPVLDHHGVVLTPGVPTEGGRREVRLLCVRFGRLDATLPLALPPQPGTLDRLRTELAACFDPDRPRPERYLKEEVDEVHLLAHWLYVHRDETPVVPWQPGDDLEALLEGVLRQAEGLVA
;
A
#
# COMPACT_ATOMS: atom_id res chain seq x y z
N ASP A 1 -23.67 8.58 -32.76
CA ASP A 1 -22.94 8.31 -34.01
C ASP A 1 -23.32 6.91 -34.45
N ASP A 2 -24.15 6.81 -35.48
CA ASP A 2 -24.81 5.56 -35.96
C ASP A 2 -23.85 4.58 -36.66
N THR A 3 -22.55 4.90 -36.68
CA THR A 3 -21.49 4.10 -37.30
C THR A 3 -21.15 2.83 -36.52
N LEU A 4 -21.38 2.78 -35.19
CA LEU A 4 -21.23 1.56 -34.39
C LEU A 4 -22.45 0.60 -34.50
N ALA A 5 -23.56 1.06 -35.07
CA ALA A 5 -24.79 0.26 -35.19
C ALA A 5 -24.80 -0.70 -36.39
N ARG A 6 -23.73 -0.73 -37.21
CA ARG A 6 -23.62 -1.58 -38.40
C ARG A 6 -22.51 -2.63 -38.29
N GLY A 7 -22.51 -3.47 -37.25
CA GLY A 7 -21.79 -4.75 -37.25
C GLY A 7 -20.28 -4.75 -37.53
N HIS A 8 -19.63 -3.59 -37.59
CA HIS A 8 -18.19 -3.47 -37.78
C HIS A 8 -17.53 -3.32 -36.41
N ARG A 9 -16.61 -4.24 -36.10
CA ARG A 9 -15.78 -4.16 -34.90
C ARG A 9 -14.98 -2.86 -34.97
N CYS A 10 -14.66 -2.27 -33.82
CA CYS A 10 -13.82 -1.07 -33.82
C CYS A 10 -12.42 -1.39 -34.33
N LEU A 11 -11.70 -0.39 -34.87
CA LEU A 11 -10.35 -0.57 -35.41
C LEU A 11 -9.39 -1.28 -34.43
N TYR A 12 -9.47 -0.99 -33.13
CA TYR A 12 -8.65 -1.66 -32.12
C TYR A 12 -8.95 -3.15 -31.97
N ALA A 13 -10.22 -3.52 -32.09
CA ALA A 13 -10.66 -4.91 -32.08
C ALA A 13 -10.25 -5.63 -33.37
N GLU A 14 -10.31 -4.96 -34.53
CA GLU A 14 -9.81 -5.49 -35.81
C GLU A 14 -8.29 -5.68 -35.82
N MET A 15 -7.54 -4.79 -35.17
CA MET A 15 -6.08 -4.89 -35.00
C MET A 15 -5.65 -5.88 -33.90
N GLY A 16 -6.59 -6.56 -33.24
CA GLY A 16 -6.29 -7.49 -32.14
C GLY A 16 -5.75 -6.84 -30.86
N ARG A 17 -5.89 -5.51 -30.71
CA ARG A 17 -5.43 -4.75 -29.53
C ARG A 17 -6.50 -4.60 -28.44
N CYS A 18 -7.74 -5.00 -28.73
CA CYS A 18 -8.85 -4.93 -27.80
C CYS A 18 -9.70 -6.21 -27.89
N GLY A 19 -10.08 -6.76 -26.73
CA GLY A 19 -10.97 -7.92 -26.62
C GLY A 19 -12.43 -7.65 -27.00
N ALA A 20 -12.77 -6.40 -27.37
CA ALA A 20 -14.11 -5.95 -27.75
C ALA A 20 -15.22 -6.23 -26.72
N PRO A 21 -15.07 -5.79 -25.45
CA PRO A 21 -16.09 -6.01 -24.42
C PRO A 21 -17.44 -5.38 -24.77
N CYS A 22 -17.45 -4.34 -25.60
CA CYS A 22 -18.65 -3.67 -26.07
C CYS A 22 -19.54 -4.55 -26.97
N GLU A 23 -19.03 -5.68 -27.49
CA GLU A 23 -19.80 -6.66 -28.27
C GLU A 23 -20.64 -7.60 -27.38
N GLY A 24 -20.40 -7.62 -26.06
CA GLY A 24 -21.16 -8.41 -25.09
C GLY A 24 -20.81 -9.90 -25.07
N GLY A 25 -21.56 -10.67 -24.27
CA GLY A 25 -21.38 -12.13 -24.13
C GLY A 25 -20.00 -12.51 -23.58
N ALA A 26 -19.40 -13.57 -24.13
CA ALA A 26 -18.11 -14.10 -23.69
C ALA A 26 -16.95 -13.09 -23.79
N ALA A 27 -17.03 -12.13 -24.72
CA ALA A 27 -16.02 -11.07 -24.85
C ALA A 27 -16.03 -10.10 -23.66
N ALA A 28 -17.21 -9.79 -23.13
CA ALA A 28 -17.35 -8.95 -21.94
C ALA A 28 -16.86 -9.65 -20.67
N GLU A 29 -17.21 -10.93 -20.50
CA GLU A 29 -16.78 -11.75 -19.35
C GLU A 29 -15.27 -11.98 -19.34
N GLY A 30 -14.68 -12.27 -20.50
CA GLY A 30 -13.23 -12.40 -20.65
C GLY A 30 -12.50 -11.10 -20.34
N TYR A 31 -13.00 -9.98 -20.86
CA TYR A 31 -12.41 -8.66 -20.57
C TYR A 31 -12.50 -8.28 -19.08
N ALA A 32 -13.62 -8.57 -18.41
CA ALA A 32 -13.74 -8.33 -16.98
C ALA A 32 -12.70 -9.11 -16.18
N THR A 33 -12.45 -10.37 -16.56
CA THR A 33 -11.41 -11.22 -15.95
C THR A 33 -10.01 -10.63 -16.16
N GLU A 34 -9.70 -10.12 -17.35
CA GLU A 34 -8.42 -9.48 -17.63
C GLU A 34 -8.24 -8.15 -16.87
N VAL A 35 -9.31 -7.36 -16.74
CA VAL A 35 -9.31 -6.14 -15.90
C VAL A 35 -9.03 -6.49 -14.43
N GLU A 36 -9.63 -7.57 -13.93
CA GLU A 36 -9.38 -8.08 -12.57
C GLU A 36 -7.91 -8.47 -12.38
N ARG A 37 -7.31 -9.19 -13.33
CA ARG A 37 -5.88 -9.53 -13.30
C ARG A 37 -4.98 -8.30 -13.31
N VAL A 38 -5.27 -7.33 -14.17
CA VAL A 38 -4.52 -6.07 -14.23
C VAL A 38 -4.67 -5.29 -12.92
N ARG A 39 -5.87 -5.29 -12.33
CA ARG A 39 -6.10 -4.67 -11.01
C ARG A 39 -5.31 -5.38 -9.92
N ASP A 40 -5.30 -6.70 -9.90
CA ASP A 40 -4.58 -7.49 -8.91
C ASP A 40 -3.06 -7.30 -9.05
N PHE A 41 -2.55 -7.20 -10.28
CA PHE A 41 -1.17 -6.83 -10.56
C PHE A 41 -0.83 -5.41 -10.06
N LEU A 42 -1.61 -4.40 -10.44
CA LEU A 42 -1.38 -3.00 -10.04
C LEU A 42 -1.58 -2.74 -8.54
N THR A 43 -2.28 -3.64 -7.84
CA THR A 43 -2.43 -3.60 -6.37
C THR A 43 -1.43 -4.51 -5.66
N GLY A 44 -0.47 -5.10 -6.39
CA GLY A 44 0.57 -5.95 -5.83
C GLY A 44 0.09 -7.29 -5.25
N ARG A 45 -1.17 -7.67 -5.50
CA ARG A 45 -1.79 -8.94 -5.08
C ARG A 45 -1.42 -10.11 -6.00
N ASP A 46 -1.05 -9.82 -7.24
CA ASP A 46 -0.55 -10.82 -8.20
C ASP A 46 0.82 -10.42 -8.77
N ARG A 47 1.82 -11.30 -8.60
CA ARG A 47 3.20 -11.14 -9.12
C ARG A 47 3.49 -12.08 -10.29
N SER A 48 2.48 -12.79 -10.80
CA SER A 48 2.60 -13.77 -11.89
C SER A 48 3.26 -13.19 -13.15
N VAL A 49 3.01 -11.92 -13.45
CA VAL A 49 3.64 -11.20 -14.58
C VAL A 49 5.16 -11.09 -14.42
N LEU A 50 5.69 -10.94 -13.21
CA LEU A 50 7.14 -10.93 -12.99
C LEU A 50 7.74 -12.30 -13.28
N ALA A 51 7.09 -13.37 -12.80
CA ALA A 51 7.52 -14.74 -13.09
C ALA A 51 7.49 -15.03 -14.60
N TYR A 52 6.43 -14.61 -15.29
CA TYR A 52 6.33 -14.73 -16.75
C TYR A 52 7.47 -14.00 -17.49
N LEU A 53 7.76 -12.75 -17.13
CA LEU A 53 8.84 -11.98 -17.75
C LEU A 53 10.22 -12.61 -17.48
N TRP A 54 10.39 -13.20 -16.30
CA TRP A 54 11.61 -13.93 -15.95
C TRP A 54 11.77 -15.20 -16.78
N ASP A 55 10.71 -16.00 -16.93
CA ASP A 55 10.75 -17.23 -17.71
C ASP A 55 11.00 -16.95 -19.21
N GLU A 56 10.31 -15.96 -19.79
CA GLU A 56 10.56 -15.51 -21.17
C GLU A 56 12.00 -15.00 -21.37
N MET A 57 12.58 -14.34 -20.37
CA MET A 57 13.97 -13.89 -20.40
C MET A 57 14.94 -15.08 -20.43
N GLN A 58 14.68 -16.12 -19.63
CA GLN A 58 15.50 -17.34 -19.61
C GLN A 58 15.41 -18.09 -20.94
N ASP A 59 14.22 -18.19 -21.52
CA ASP A 59 14.02 -18.83 -22.82
C ASP A 59 14.75 -18.06 -23.95
N ALA A 60 14.68 -16.74 -23.96
CA ALA A 60 15.42 -15.90 -24.91
C ALA A 60 16.94 -16.07 -24.75
N ALA A 61 17.44 -16.13 -23.51
CA ALA A 61 18.86 -16.37 -23.24
C ALA A 61 19.31 -17.77 -23.68
N ALA A 62 18.48 -18.80 -23.47
CA ALA A 62 18.74 -20.16 -23.94
C ALA A 62 18.76 -20.24 -25.48
N ALA A 63 17.96 -19.43 -26.16
CA ALA A 63 17.95 -19.27 -27.61
C ALA A 63 19.10 -18.38 -28.15
N LEU A 64 20.00 -17.89 -27.29
CA LEU A 64 21.09 -16.97 -27.62
C LEU A 64 20.65 -15.59 -28.15
N ASP A 65 19.39 -15.20 -27.89
CA ASP A 65 18.85 -13.87 -28.20
C ASP A 65 19.07 -12.91 -27.02
N PHE A 66 20.32 -12.44 -26.89
CA PHE A 66 20.74 -11.62 -25.75
C PHE A 66 20.11 -10.22 -25.73
N GLU A 67 19.77 -9.67 -26.89
CA GLU A 67 19.11 -8.35 -26.97
C GLU A 67 17.69 -8.43 -26.40
N ARG A 68 16.93 -9.46 -26.80
CA ARG A 68 15.60 -9.71 -26.24
C ARG A 68 15.67 -10.03 -24.75
N ALA A 69 16.60 -10.88 -24.33
CA ALA A 69 16.78 -11.21 -22.92
C ALA A 69 17.13 -9.95 -22.08
N ALA A 70 18.00 -9.07 -22.58
CA ALA A 70 18.32 -7.81 -21.89
C ALA A 70 17.08 -6.91 -21.76
N SER A 71 16.29 -6.76 -22.83
CA SER A 71 15.06 -5.96 -22.78
C SER A 71 14.03 -6.51 -21.79
N LEU A 72 13.87 -7.83 -21.73
CA LEU A 72 12.96 -8.49 -20.79
C LEU A 72 13.44 -8.33 -19.35
N ARG A 73 14.74 -8.49 -19.09
CA ARG A 73 15.36 -8.24 -17.78
C ARG A 73 15.11 -6.81 -17.31
N ASP A 74 15.39 -5.83 -18.16
CA ASP A 74 15.26 -4.41 -17.79
C ASP A 74 13.79 -4.05 -17.51
N THR A 75 12.85 -4.66 -18.25
CA THR A 75 11.40 -4.52 -18.00
C THR A 75 10.99 -5.18 -16.69
N HIS A 76 11.46 -6.42 -16.44
CA HIS A 76 11.25 -7.14 -15.19
C HIS A 76 11.73 -6.32 -13.99
N ASP A 77 12.98 -5.84 -14.02
CA ASP A 77 13.58 -5.11 -12.91
C ASP A 77 12.89 -3.76 -12.66
N LEU A 78 12.46 -3.08 -13.72
CA LEU A 78 11.65 -1.87 -13.60
C LEU A 78 10.32 -2.15 -12.89
N LEU A 79 9.59 -3.17 -13.36
CA LEU A 79 8.28 -3.54 -12.80
C LEU A 79 8.41 -4.07 -11.37
N ALA A 80 9.43 -4.87 -11.08
CA ALA A 80 9.70 -5.38 -9.73
C ALA A 80 9.94 -4.22 -8.75
N ARG A 81 10.77 -3.24 -9.12
CA ARG A 81 11.01 -2.04 -8.30
C ARG A 81 9.76 -1.19 -8.12
N LEU A 82 8.93 -1.06 -9.16
CA LEU A 82 7.67 -0.34 -9.09
C LEU A 82 6.66 -1.05 -8.18
N LEU A 83 6.55 -2.38 -8.26
CA LEU A 83 5.66 -3.18 -7.44
C LEU A 83 6.11 -3.23 -5.98
N ASP A 84 7.41 -3.33 -5.70
CA ASP A 84 7.92 -3.27 -4.32
C ASP A 84 7.69 -1.87 -3.72
N ARG A 85 7.87 -0.80 -4.51
CA ARG A 85 7.48 0.57 -4.10
C ARG A 85 5.97 0.71 -3.93
N GLN A 86 5.17 0.09 -4.80
CA GLN A 86 3.73 0.07 -4.68
C GLN A 86 3.28 -0.75 -3.49
N GLN A 87 3.87 -1.88 -3.10
CA GLN A 87 3.45 -2.57 -1.87
C GLN A 87 3.63 -1.69 -0.62
N ALA A 88 4.63 -0.81 -0.61
CA ALA A 88 4.81 0.18 0.44
C ALA A 88 3.81 1.36 0.38
N ILE A 89 3.19 1.63 -0.78
CA ILE A 89 2.26 2.77 -1.03
C ILE A 89 0.79 2.31 -1.25
N ALA A 90 0.60 1.03 -1.55
CA ALA A 90 -0.55 0.40 -2.21
C ALA A 90 -0.78 -1.05 -1.73
N ALA A 91 -0.38 -1.41 -0.51
CA ALA A 91 -1.41 -2.11 0.27
C ALA A 91 -2.64 -1.20 0.20
N PRO A 92 -3.87 -1.71 -0.06
CA PRO A 92 -5.02 -0.85 -0.19
C PRO A 92 -4.92 0.16 0.92
N VAL A 93 -4.92 1.46 0.63
CA VAL A 93 -4.79 2.51 1.66
C VAL A 93 -5.66 2.16 2.88
N LEU A 94 -6.80 1.54 2.59
CA LEU A 94 -7.81 0.98 3.49
C LEU A 94 -7.34 -0.09 4.48
N ASP A 95 -6.25 -0.80 4.21
CA ASP A 95 -5.65 -1.84 5.03
C ASP A 95 -4.33 -1.36 5.68
N HIS A 96 -3.98 -0.07 5.51
CA HIS A 96 -2.93 0.56 6.32
C HIS A 96 -3.46 0.81 7.72
N HIS A 97 -2.99 -0.04 8.63
CA HIS A 97 -3.23 0.06 10.05
C HIS A 97 -1.89 -0.04 10.77
N GLY A 98 -1.62 0.94 11.61
CA GLY A 98 -0.40 0.92 12.40
C GLY A 98 -0.10 2.26 13.04
N VAL A 99 0.97 2.26 13.82
CA VAL A 99 1.47 3.44 14.49
C VAL A 99 2.73 3.90 13.78
N VAL A 100 2.72 5.12 13.26
CA VAL A 100 3.90 5.77 12.69
C VAL A 100 4.55 6.61 13.78
N LEU A 101 5.84 6.46 13.98
CA LEU A 101 6.57 7.18 15.00
C LEU A 101 7.35 8.32 14.35
N THR A 102 7.24 9.51 14.93
CA THR A 102 7.93 10.71 14.47
C THR A 102 8.61 11.40 15.66
N PRO A 103 9.84 11.90 15.50
CA PRO A 103 10.49 12.65 16.57
C PRO A 103 9.68 13.92 16.90
N GLY A 104 9.39 14.11 18.18
CA GLY A 104 8.71 15.29 18.71
C GLY A 104 9.65 16.47 18.93
N VAL A 105 9.07 17.61 19.28
CA VAL A 105 9.86 18.80 19.66
C VAL A 105 10.42 18.56 21.06
N PRO A 106 11.69 18.87 21.35
CA PRO A 106 12.22 18.77 22.70
C PRO A 106 11.35 19.58 23.68
N THR A 107 10.93 18.93 24.77
CA THR A 107 10.14 19.60 25.82
C THR A 107 11.06 20.30 26.82
N GLU A 108 10.57 21.38 27.44
CA GLU A 108 11.26 22.04 28.55
C GLU A 108 11.49 21.02 29.68
N GLY A 109 12.75 20.67 29.92
CA GLY A 109 13.13 19.59 30.85
C GLY A 109 14.07 18.53 30.27
N GLY A 110 14.48 18.65 29.00
CA GLY A 110 15.49 17.77 28.40
C GLY A 110 14.99 16.36 28.07
N ARG A 111 13.67 16.15 28.15
CA ARG A 111 13.02 14.90 27.78
C ARG A 111 12.75 14.87 26.29
N ARG A 112 13.01 13.71 25.68
CA ARG A 112 12.70 13.49 24.27
C ARG A 112 11.26 13.05 24.15
N GLU A 113 10.56 13.66 23.21
CA GLU A 113 9.18 13.33 22.90
C GLU A 113 9.16 12.61 21.56
N VAL A 114 8.34 11.57 21.44
CA VAL A 114 8.01 10.89 20.19
C VAL A 114 6.51 11.07 19.98
N ARG A 115 6.10 11.43 18.77
CA ARG A 115 4.71 11.50 18.36
C ARG A 115 4.32 10.22 17.64
N LEU A 116 3.26 9.61 18.13
CA LEU A 116 2.64 8.41 17.58
C LEU A 116 1.45 8.84 16.72
N LEU A 117 1.56 8.66 15.41
CA LEU A 117 0.47 8.90 14.47
C LEU A 117 -0.24 7.55 14.27
N CYS A 118 -1.41 7.38 14.89
CA CYS A 118 -2.22 6.19 14.75
C CYS A 118 -2.97 6.26 13.42
N VAL A 119 -2.61 5.39 12.48
CA VAL A 119 -3.24 5.32 11.16
C VAL A 119 -4.22 4.15 11.14
N ARG A 120 -5.47 4.42 10.80
CA ARG A 120 -6.53 3.42 10.64
C ARG A 120 -7.28 3.67 9.34
N PHE A 121 -7.48 2.61 8.56
CA PHE A 121 -7.99 2.67 7.19
C PHE A 121 -7.33 3.74 6.30
N GLY A 122 -6.01 3.91 6.47
CA GLY A 122 -5.19 4.87 5.74
C GLY A 122 -5.39 6.34 6.09
N ARG A 123 -6.14 6.62 7.16
CA ARG A 123 -6.38 7.96 7.70
C ARG A 123 -5.73 8.13 9.06
N LEU A 124 -5.47 9.37 9.43
CA LEU A 124 -4.95 9.70 10.76
C LEU A 124 -6.11 9.66 11.76
N ASP A 125 -6.12 8.64 12.61
CA ASP A 125 -7.17 8.45 13.61
C ASP A 125 -6.87 9.23 14.90
N ALA A 126 -5.60 9.20 15.34
CA ALA A 126 -5.15 9.93 16.51
C ALA A 126 -3.66 10.32 16.42
N THR A 127 -3.28 11.35 17.17
CA THR A 127 -1.88 11.70 17.42
C THR A 127 -1.63 11.67 18.93
N LEU A 128 -0.78 10.76 19.38
CA LEU A 128 -0.50 10.54 20.79
C LEU A 128 0.94 10.95 21.12
N PRO A 129 1.17 11.79 22.14
CA PRO A 129 2.52 12.10 22.60
C PRO A 129 3.06 11.01 23.52
N LEU A 130 4.34 10.65 23.34
CA LEU A 130 5.07 9.73 24.20
C LEU A 130 6.38 10.38 24.65
N ALA A 131 6.46 10.73 25.93
CA ALA A 131 7.70 11.19 26.54
C ALA A 131 8.57 10.00 26.95
N LEU A 132 9.87 10.06 26.63
CA LEU A 132 10.86 9.05 27.01
C LEU A 132 11.84 9.61 28.06
N PRO A 133 12.07 8.89 29.18
CA PRO A 133 11.41 7.66 29.59
C PRO A 133 9.93 7.88 30.01
N PRO A 134 9.05 6.87 29.85
CA PRO A 134 7.64 6.98 30.18
C PRO A 134 7.44 7.24 31.68
N GLN A 135 6.46 8.08 32.02
CA GLN A 135 6.10 8.34 33.42
C GLN A 135 5.13 7.27 33.94
N PRO A 136 5.01 7.12 35.28
CA PRO A 136 3.97 6.29 35.88
C PRO A 136 2.57 6.68 35.32
N GLY A 137 1.81 5.69 34.86
CA GLY A 137 0.48 5.89 34.27
C GLY A 137 0.46 6.30 32.78
N THR A 138 1.60 6.66 32.18
CA THR A 138 1.66 6.95 30.73
C THR A 138 1.33 5.71 29.90
N LEU A 139 1.81 4.53 30.31
CA LEU A 139 1.56 3.27 29.60
C LEU A 139 0.08 2.87 29.64
N ASP A 140 -0.60 3.06 30.78
CA ASP A 140 -2.02 2.74 30.91
C ASP A 140 -2.89 3.65 30.06
N ARG A 141 -2.54 4.95 30.01
CA ARG A 141 -3.18 5.89 29.10
C ARG A 141 -2.93 5.51 27.64
N LEU A 142 -1.67 5.24 27.27
CA LEU A 142 -1.31 4.87 25.90
C LEU A 142 -2.03 3.60 25.45
N ARG A 143 -2.12 2.59 26.32
CA ARG A 143 -2.89 1.36 26.08
C ARG A 143 -4.36 1.66 25.80
N THR A 144 -4.97 2.54 26.60
CA THR A 144 -6.39 2.91 26.44
C THR A 144 -6.64 3.60 25.10
N GLU A 145 -5.76 4.54 24.72
CA GLU A 145 -5.87 5.29 23.46
C GLU A 145 -5.62 4.38 22.24
N LEU A 146 -4.61 3.51 22.31
CA LEU A 146 -4.33 2.53 21.25
C LEU A 146 -5.48 1.52 21.09
N ALA A 147 -6.07 1.05 22.20
CA ALA A 147 -7.25 0.18 22.15
C ALA A 147 -8.43 0.84 21.42
N ALA A 148 -8.62 2.15 21.60
CA ALA A 148 -9.66 2.90 20.91
C ALA A 148 -9.36 3.07 19.40
N CYS A 149 -8.10 3.30 19.03
CA CYS A 149 -7.69 3.44 17.63
C CYS A 149 -7.77 2.11 16.86
N PHE A 150 -7.35 1.02 17.51
CA PHE A 150 -7.17 -0.31 16.93
C PHE A 150 -8.23 -1.30 17.42
N ASP A 151 -9.49 -0.83 17.48
CA ASP A 151 -10.64 -1.71 17.71
C ASP A 151 -10.82 -2.67 16.51
N PRO A 152 -10.77 -4.00 16.74
CA PRO A 152 -10.96 -5.00 15.70
C PRO A 152 -12.39 -5.03 15.15
N ASP A 153 -13.39 -4.61 15.93
CA ASP A 153 -14.80 -4.61 15.54
C ASP A 153 -15.21 -3.33 14.80
N ARG A 154 -14.29 -2.36 14.68
CA ARG A 154 -14.55 -1.09 13.98
C ARG A 154 -14.84 -1.35 12.50
N PRO A 155 -16.00 -0.91 11.97
CA PRO A 155 -16.37 -1.19 10.59
C PRO A 155 -15.47 -0.43 9.61
N ARG A 156 -15.08 -1.12 8.53
CA ARG A 156 -14.38 -0.51 7.40
C ARG A 156 -15.30 0.50 6.69
N PRO A 157 -14.82 1.71 6.37
CA PRO A 157 -15.59 2.66 5.58
C PRO A 157 -15.89 2.10 4.17
N GLU A 158 -17.16 2.10 3.76
CA GLU A 158 -17.57 1.65 2.42
C GLU A 158 -17.21 2.68 1.34
N ARG A 159 -17.15 3.96 1.71
CA ARG A 159 -16.85 5.09 0.83
C ARG A 159 -16.10 6.16 1.61
N TYR A 160 -15.25 6.87 0.89
CA TYR A 160 -14.55 8.06 1.38
C TYR A 160 -15.11 9.29 0.68
N LEU A 161 -15.25 10.37 1.43
CA LEU A 161 -15.47 11.71 0.90
C LEU A 161 -14.19 12.21 0.22
N LYS A 162 -14.32 13.24 -0.62
CA LYS A 162 -13.19 13.80 -1.37
C LYS A 162 -12.08 14.26 -0.44
N GLU A 163 -12.43 14.92 0.65
CA GLU A 163 -11.49 15.44 1.64
C GLU A 163 -10.72 14.31 2.33
N GLU A 164 -11.37 13.17 2.54
CA GLU A 164 -10.76 12.01 3.18
C GLU A 164 -9.82 11.26 2.20
N VAL A 165 -10.14 11.27 0.90
CA VAL A 165 -9.24 10.81 -0.16
C VAL A 165 -8.01 11.71 -0.26
N ASP A 166 -8.19 13.03 -0.15
CA ASP A 166 -7.07 13.98 -0.15
C ASP A 166 -6.18 13.76 1.09
N GLU A 167 -6.76 13.56 2.28
CA GLU A 167 -6.05 13.22 3.51
C GLU A 167 -5.20 11.96 3.36
N VAL A 168 -5.80 10.89 2.84
CA VAL A 168 -5.16 9.62 2.49
C VAL A 168 -3.94 9.83 1.59
N HIS A 169 -4.09 10.62 0.52
CA HIS A 169 -3.00 10.84 -0.44
C HIS A 169 -1.86 11.65 0.18
N LEU A 170 -2.19 12.67 0.99
CA LEU A 170 -1.20 13.46 1.71
C LEU A 170 -0.40 12.60 2.67
N LEU A 171 -1.09 11.76 3.45
CA LEU A 171 -0.44 10.86 4.41
C LEU A 171 0.45 9.82 3.71
N ALA A 172 -0.07 9.15 2.67
CA ALA A 172 0.68 8.17 1.90
C ALA A 172 1.92 8.78 1.23
N HIS A 173 1.78 9.98 0.65
CA HIS A 173 2.91 10.69 0.05
C HIS A 173 3.96 11.07 1.11
N TRP A 174 3.53 11.62 2.24
CA TRP A 174 4.43 12.01 3.33
C TRP A 174 5.20 10.82 3.89
N LEU A 175 4.51 9.69 4.15
CA LEU A 175 5.14 8.45 4.59
C LEU A 175 6.15 7.92 3.58
N TYR A 176 5.85 8.00 2.28
CA TYR A 176 6.79 7.58 1.25
C TYR A 176 8.06 8.42 1.22
N VAL A 177 7.92 9.74 1.38
CA VAL A 177 9.05 10.69 1.40
C VAL A 177 9.92 10.48 2.63
N HIS A 178 9.32 10.15 3.79
CA HIS A 178 10.02 10.03 5.07
C HIS A 178 10.20 8.58 5.55
N ARG A 179 9.99 7.57 4.70
CA ARG A 179 10.01 6.14 5.08
C ARG A 179 11.29 5.68 5.79
N ASP A 180 12.42 6.34 5.52
CA ASP A 180 13.72 6.01 6.11
C ASP A 180 13.91 6.64 7.50
N GLU A 181 13.08 7.63 7.85
CA GLU A 181 13.13 8.41 9.10
C GLU A 181 11.96 8.08 10.05
N THR A 182 10.87 7.49 9.53
CA THR A 182 9.64 7.25 10.27
C THR A 182 9.36 5.75 10.40
N PRO A 183 9.81 5.10 11.49
CA PRO A 183 9.51 3.69 11.69
C PRO A 183 7.99 3.51 11.89
N VAL A 184 7.49 2.39 11.37
CA VAL A 184 6.07 2.04 11.42
C VAL A 184 5.94 0.71 12.16
N VAL A 185 5.04 0.66 13.14
CA VAL A 185 4.62 -0.58 13.79
C VAL A 185 3.27 -0.96 13.19
N PRO A 186 3.21 -1.95 12.29
CA PRO A 186 1.96 -2.37 11.66
C PRO A 186 1.05 -3.06 12.69
N TRP A 187 -0.24 -3.04 12.41
CA TRP A 187 -1.26 -3.78 13.16
C TRP A 187 -2.24 -4.42 12.18
N GLN A 188 -2.79 -5.58 12.50
CA GLN A 188 -3.84 -6.25 11.74
C GLN A 188 -5.02 -6.63 12.64
N PRO A 189 -6.25 -6.71 12.12
CA PRO A 189 -7.39 -7.21 12.89
C PRO A 189 -7.09 -8.61 13.47
N GLY A 190 -7.01 -8.71 14.79
CA GLY A 190 -6.67 -9.93 15.51
C GLY A 190 -5.27 -9.93 16.16
N ASP A 191 -4.44 -8.92 15.87
CA ASP A 191 -3.17 -8.73 16.57
C ASP A 191 -3.38 -8.33 18.03
N ASP A 192 -2.51 -8.84 18.91
CA ASP A 192 -2.50 -8.50 20.33
C ASP A 192 -2.06 -7.04 20.55
N LEU A 193 -2.85 -6.31 21.33
CA LEU A 193 -2.59 -4.92 21.66
C LEU A 193 -1.30 -4.76 22.49
N GLU A 194 -0.97 -5.71 23.37
CA GLU A 194 0.28 -5.63 24.14
C GLU A 194 1.50 -5.78 23.24
N ALA A 195 1.44 -6.66 22.22
CA ALA A 195 2.50 -6.79 21.22
C ALA A 195 2.69 -5.49 20.42
N LEU A 196 1.59 -4.81 20.06
CA LEU A 196 1.64 -3.50 19.42
C LEU A 196 2.32 -2.46 20.32
N LEU A 197 1.93 -2.40 21.60
CA LEU A 197 2.49 -1.47 22.59
C LEU A 197 3.99 -1.70 22.79
N GLU A 198 4.43 -2.95 22.95
CA GLU A 198 5.84 -3.31 23.06
C GLU A 198 6.64 -2.93 21.80
N GLY A 199 6.05 -3.13 20.61
CA GLY A 199 6.63 -2.70 19.34
C GLY A 199 6.84 -1.19 19.28
N VAL A 200 5.83 -0.42 19.69
CA VAL A 200 5.87 1.05 19.75
C VAL A 200 6.95 1.54 20.70
N LEU A 201 7.02 0.99 21.93
CA LEU A 201 8.03 1.41 22.91
C LEU A 201 9.45 1.15 22.42
N ARG A 202 9.69 -0.02 21.83
CA ARG A 202 11.00 -0.41 21.29
C ARG A 202 11.46 0.52 20.16
N GLN A 203 10.57 0.86 19.23
CA GLN A 203 10.89 1.78 18.14
C GLN A 203 11.08 3.22 18.64
N ALA A 204 10.29 3.64 19.64
CA ALA A 204 10.41 4.96 20.24
C ALA A 204 11.76 5.14 20.95
N GLU A 205 12.23 4.12 21.67
CA GLU A 205 13.56 4.10 22.28
C GLU A 205 14.66 4.17 21.23
N GLY A 206 14.54 3.43 20.12
CA GLY A 206 15.49 3.44 19.01
C GLY A 206 15.60 4.79 18.28
N LEU A 207 14.49 5.55 18.20
CA LEU A 207 14.47 6.91 17.63
C LEU A 207 15.16 7.95 18.51
N VAL A 208 15.29 7.67 19.81
CA VAL A 208 15.80 8.60 20.83
C VAL A 208 17.24 8.27 21.26
N ALA A 209 17.73 7.06 20.97
CA ALA A 209 19.11 6.64 21.18
C ALA A 209 20.08 7.45 20.31
#